data_AF-A4NV05-F1
#
_entry.id   AF-A4NV05-F1
#
_cell.length_a   1.000
_cell.length_b   1.000
_cell.length_c   1.000
_cell.angle_alpha   90.00
_cell.angle_beta   90.00
_cell.angle_gamma   90.00
#
_symmetry.space_group_name_H-M   'P 1'
#
loop_
_entity.id
_entity.type
_entity.pdbx_description
1 polymer ?
#
loop_
_entity_poly.entity_id
_entity_poly.type
_entity_poly.pdbx_seq_one_letter_code
_entity_poly.pdbx_strand_id
1 'polypeptide(L)'
;MKSYLKILIFFPLILQIVVTALLIWFDDDSSGVIVPFSSYALTAFLLATIPAFLTALLAAKFRYTRYNIASIVLVSSIISFVYCNMASYFYLLLLGEQDTSFWGWLTEGGLSLGLISTCGMVFYALFVMPWLLPKTRE
;
A
#
# COMPACT_ATOMS: atom_id res chain seq x y z
N MET A 1 15.05 5.56 17.86
CA MET A 1 14.92 5.67 16.37
C MET A 1 15.70 4.60 15.61
N LYS A 2 16.93 4.22 16.02
CA LYS A 2 17.69 3.16 15.32
C LYS A 2 16.91 1.84 15.13
N SER A 3 16.21 1.37 16.17
CA SER A 3 15.38 0.14 16.09
C SER A 3 14.18 0.22 15.14
N TYR A 4 13.72 1.43 14.78
CA TYR A 4 12.59 1.63 13.86
C TYR A 4 13.02 1.99 12.43
N LEU A 5 14.31 2.29 12.20
CA LEU A 5 14.81 2.58 10.85
C LEU A 5 14.63 1.37 9.92
N LYS A 6 14.82 0.16 10.48
CA LYS A 6 14.65 -1.09 9.75
C LYS A 6 13.23 -1.21 9.18
N ILE A 7 12.19 -0.97 9.97
CA ILE A 7 10.82 -1.06 9.47
C ILE A 7 10.52 0.03 8.44
N LEU A 8 11.01 1.26 8.65
CA LEU A 8 10.78 2.37 7.71
C LEU A 8 11.36 2.11 6.31
N ILE A 9 12.43 1.32 6.21
CA ILE A 9 13.08 1.01 4.93
C ILE A 9 12.57 -0.31 4.37
N PHE A 10 12.70 -1.40 5.12
CA PHE A 10 12.44 -2.74 4.59
C PHE A 10 10.96 -3.02 4.36
N PHE A 11 10.07 -2.47 5.19
CA PHE A 11 8.64 -2.71 5.04
C PHE A 11 8.06 -2.17 3.72
N PRO A 12 8.27 -0.90 3.34
CA PRO A 12 7.83 -0.44 2.02
C PRO A 12 8.63 -1.08 0.88
N LEU A 13 9.93 -1.31 1.06
CA LEU A 13 10.79 -1.87 0.01
C LEU A 13 10.41 -3.30 -0.40
N ILE A 14 10.11 -4.17 0.57
CA ILE A 14 9.68 -5.55 0.28
C ILE A 14 8.37 -5.51 -0.52
N LEU A 15 7.42 -4.67 -0.12
CA LEU A 15 6.15 -4.55 -0.82
C LEU A 15 6.31 -3.98 -2.23
N GLN A 16 7.17 -2.98 -2.42
CA GLN A 16 7.54 -2.47 -3.75
C GLN A 16 7.97 -3.60 -4.68
N ILE A 17 8.92 -4.43 -4.24
CA ILE A 17 9.48 -5.51 -5.05
C ILE A 17 8.39 -6.55 -5.37
N VAL A 18 7.63 -6.97 -4.36
CA VAL A 18 6.57 -7.98 -4.52
C VAL A 18 5.50 -7.49 -5.49
N VAL A 19 4.97 -6.28 -5.29
CA VAL A 19 3.89 -5.75 -6.14
C VAL A 19 4.39 -5.47 -7.56
N THR A 20 5.62 -4.96 -7.73
CA THR A 20 6.20 -4.78 -9.08
C THR A 20 6.30 -6.12 -9.80
N ALA A 21 6.79 -7.16 -9.12
CA ALA A 21 6.90 -8.50 -9.70
C ALA A 21 5.52 -9.10 -10.05
N LEU A 22 4.52 -8.90 -9.18
CA LEU A 22 3.15 -9.35 -9.44
C LEU A 22 2.54 -8.63 -10.64
N LEU A 23 2.73 -7.31 -10.77
CA LEU A 23 2.22 -6.55 -11.90
C LEU A 23 2.83 -7.03 -13.22
N ILE A 24 4.13 -7.31 -13.25
CA ILE A 24 4.80 -7.88 -14.43
C ILE A 24 4.26 -9.29 -14.72
N TRP A 25 4.05 -10.10 -13.69
CA TRP A 25 3.56 -11.47 -13.85
C TRP A 25 2.11 -11.54 -14.37
N PHE A 26 1.26 -10.61 -13.92
CA PHE A 26 -0.14 -10.54 -14.34
C PHE A 26 -0.34 -9.79 -15.64
N ASP A 27 0.67 -9.07 -16.13
CA ASP A 27 0.57 -8.45 -17.43
C ASP A 27 0.69 -9.54 -18.51
N ASP A 28 -0.42 -9.78 -19.19
CA ASP A 28 -0.49 -10.76 -20.26
C ASP A 28 0.03 -10.09 -21.55
N ASP A 29 1.21 -10.50 -22.01
CA ASP A 29 1.86 -10.07 -23.26
C ASP A 29 0.97 -10.22 -24.52
N SER A 30 -0.22 -10.82 -24.38
CA SER A 30 -1.27 -10.96 -25.38
C SER A 30 -1.59 -9.71 -26.22
N SER A 31 -1.38 -8.50 -25.69
CA SER A 31 -1.68 -7.24 -26.38
C SER A 31 -0.59 -6.77 -27.36
N GLY A 32 0.61 -7.36 -27.30
CA GLY A 32 1.77 -6.95 -28.11
C GLY A 32 2.36 -5.58 -27.73
N VAL A 33 1.84 -4.92 -26.69
CA VAL A 33 2.35 -3.65 -26.17
C VAL A 33 3.33 -3.94 -25.03
N ILE A 34 4.62 -3.70 -25.27
CA ILE A 34 5.65 -3.87 -24.24
C ILE A 34 5.56 -2.67 -23.27
N VAL A 35 5.02 -2.90 -22.07
CA VAL A 35 5.01 -1.90 -21.01
C VAL A 35 6.40 -1.87 -20.34
N PRO A 36 7.05 -0.69 -20.23
CA PRO A 36 8.39 -0.63 -19.65
C PRO A 36 8.37 -0.92 -18.15
N PHE A 37 9.44 -1.55 -17.64
CA PHE A 37 9.61 -1.86 -16.21
C PHE A 37 9.29 -0.67 -15.29
N SER A 38 9.70 0.53 -15.70
CA SER A 38 9.49 1.78 -14.95
C SER A 38 8.01 2.06 -14.68
N SER A 39 7.10 1.66 -15.57
CA SER A 39 5.67 1.86 -15.39
C SER A 39 5.13 0.97 -14.27
N TYR A 40 5.47 -0.33 -14.25
CA TYR A 40 5.05 -1.20 -13.13
C TYR A 40 5.67 -0.78 -11.81
N ALA A 41 6.95 -0.40 -11.82
CA ALA A 41 7.63 0.07 -10.62
C ALA A 41 6.99 1.36 -10.08
N LEU A 42 6.61 2.30 -10.95
CA LEU A 42 5.93 3.53 -10.56
C LEU A 42 4.51 3.27 -10.05
N THR A 43 3.75 2.38 -10.70
CA THR A 43 2.42 1.97 -10.24
C THR A 43 2.48 1.30 -8.86
N ALA A 44 3.42 0.36 -8.67
CA ALA A 44 3.65 -0.27 -7.37
C ALA A 44 4.07 0.74 -6.30
N PHE A 45 4.90 1.73 -6.68
CA PHE A 45 5.35 2.77 -5.78
C PHE A 45 4.19 3.62 -5.27
N LEU A 46 3.34 4.08 -6.19
CA LEU A 46 2.19 4.91 -5.85
C LEU A 46 1.16 4.11 -5.04
N LEU A 47 0.75 2.93 -5.51
CA LEU A 47 -0.39 2.23 -4.95
C LEU A 47 -0.08 1.39 -3.72
N ALA A 48 1.16 0.94 -3.51
CA ALA A 48 1.50 0.02 -2.43
C ALA A 48 2.60 0.57 -1.51
N THR A 49 3.68 1.09 -2.07
CA THR A 49 4.86 1.49 -1.30
C THR A 49 4.60 2.70 -0.42
N ILE A 50 3.87 3.71 -0.91
CA ILE A 50 3.51 4.88 -0.11
C ILE A 50 2.59 4.49 1.07
N PRO A 51 1.47 3.75 0.88
CA PRO A 51 0.68 3.23 1.99
C PRO A 51 1.48 2.42 3.01
N ALA A 52 2.39 1.56 2.54
CA ALA A 52 3.24 0.77 3.42
C ALA A 52 4.20 1.66 4.22
N PHE A 53 4.82 2.65 3.57
CA PHE A 53 5.69 3.61 4.24
C PHE A 53 4.94 4.41 5.29
N LEU A 54 3.73 4.93 4.98
CA LEU A 54 2.90 5.65 5.93
C LEU A 54 2.52 4.78 7.13
N THR A 55 2.23 3.50 6.90
CA THR A 55 1.91 2.55 7.98
C THR A 55 3.14 2.31 8.87
N ALA A 56 4.31 2.09 8.27
CA ALA A 56 5.58 1.97 9.01
C ALA A 56 5.93 3.25 9.77
N LEU A 57 5.65 4.42 9.18
CA LEU A 57 5.88 5.73 9.79
C LEU A 57 5.03 5.93 11.04
N LEU A 58 3.74 5.59 11.00
CA LEU A 58 2.89 5.65 12.19
C LEU A 58 3.31 4.62 13.23
N ALA A 59 3.65 3.41 12.82
CA ALA A 59 4.17 2.39 13.73
C ALA A 59 5.45 2.87 14.45
N ALA A 60 6.36 3.53 13.73
CA ALA A 60 7.56 4.13 14.31
C ALA A 60 7.24 5.32 15.23
N LYS A 61 6.37 6.23 14.78
CA LYS A 61 5.98 7.44 15.53
C LYS A 61 5.33 7.10 16.87
N PHE A 62 4.43 6.11 16.87
CA PHE A 62 3.73 5.67 18.08
C PHE A 62 4.48 4.56 18.86
N ARG A 63 5.68 4.20 18.39
CA ARG A 63 6.55 3.19 19.01
C ARG A 63 5.85 1.85 19.22
N TYR A 64 5.26 1.33 18.14
CA TYR A 64 4.62 0.02 18.14
C TYR A 64 5.65 -1.07 18.41
N THR A 65 5.28 -2.03 19.24
CA THR A 65 6.01 -3.29 19.37
C THR A 65 5.38 -4.34 18.47
N ARG A 66 6.08 -5.46 18.27
CA ARG A 66 5.54 -6.61 17.51
C ARG A 66 4.19 -7.14 18.02
N TYR A 67 3.80 -6.81 19.26
CA TYR A 67 2.56 -7.27 19.89
C TYR A 67 1.37 -6.32 19.70
N ASN A 68 1.58 -5.14 19.10
CA ASN A 68 0.53 -4.16 18.84
C ASN A 68 -0.37 -4.53 17.65
N ILE A 69 -0.79 -5.80 17.56
CA ILE A 69 -1.48 -6.38 16.41
C ILE A 69 -2.76 -5.61 16.04
N ALA A 70 -3.62 -5.32 17.02
CA ALA A 70 -4.86 -4.58 16.76
C ALA A 70 -4.59 -3.18 16.18
N SER A 71 -3.58 -2.48 16.70
CA SER A 71 -3.20 -1.15 16.19
C SER A 71 -2.60 -1.24 14.78
N ILE A 72 -1.79 -2.26 14.50
CA ILE A 72 -1.24 -2.52 13.16
C ILE A 72 -2.37 -2.75 12.16
N VAL A 73 -3.32 -3.63 12.48
CA VAL A 73 -4.48 -3.92 11.60
C VAL A 73 -5.29 -2.66 11.34
N LEU A 74 -5.64 -1.91 12.40
CA LEU A 74 -6.46 -0.71 12.27
C LEU A 74 -5.76 0.36 11.41
N VAL A 75 -4.50 0.65 11.70
CA VAL A 75 -3.76 1.72 11.01
C VAL A 75 -3.47 1.34 9.56
N SER A 76 -3.05 0.11 9.29
CA SER A 76 -2.84 -0.37 7.92
C SER A 76 -4.15 -0.35 7.13
N SER A 77 -5.27 -0.75 7.74
CA SER A 77 -6.58 -0.73 7.10
C SER A 77 -7.00 0.67 6.68
N ILE A 78 -6.94 1.63 7.61
CA ILE A 78 -7.36 3.02 7.36
C ILE A 78 -6.47 3.67 6.31
N ILE A 79 -5.14 3.52 6.43
CA ILE A 79 -4.22 4.10 5.46
C ILE A 79 -4.48 3.53 4.08
N SER A 80 -4.53 2.21 3.94
CA SER A 80 -4.69 1.56 2.64
C SER A 80 -6.01 1.94 1.98
N PHE A 81 -7.10 1.90 2.76
CA PHE A 81 -8.43 2.24 2.25
C PHE A 81 -8.49 3.67 1.72
N VAL A 82 -8.07 4.63 2.55
CA VAL A 82 -8.19 6.06 2.25
C VAL A 82 -7.20 6.44 1.15
N TYR A 83 -5.95 6.02 1.28
CA TYR A 83 -4.91 6.40 0.33
C TYR A 83 -5.21 5.83 -1.06
N CYS A 84 -5.53 4.54 -1.18
CA CYS A 84 -5.78 3.95 -2.50
C CYS A 84 -7.01 4.57 -3.17
N ASN A 85 -8.08 4.82 -2.43
CA ASN A 85 -9.25 5.52 -2.99
C ASN A 85 -8.91 6.92 -3.49
N MET A 86 -8.20 7.72 -2.68
CA MET A 86 -7.80 9.06 -3.09
C MET A 86 -6.85 9.03 -4.28
N ALA A 87 -5.81 8.19 -4.22
CA ALA A 87 -4.80 8.08 -5.27
C ALA A 87 -5.43 7.66 -6.61
N SER A 88 -6.29 6.64 -6.61
CA SER A 88 -6.98 6.19 -7.82
C SER A 88 -7.93 7.25 -8.37
N TYR A 89 -8.73 7.89 -7.50
CA TYR A 89 -9.64 8.96 -7.94
C TYR A 89 -8.89 10.13 -8.58
N PHE A 90 -7.84 10.64 -7.93
CA PHE A 90 -7.06 11.76 -8.47
C PHE A 90 -6.29 11.37 -9.72
N TYR A 91 -5.80 10.13 -9.81
CA TYR A 91 -5.14 9.63 -11.00
C TYR A 91 -6.08 9.66 -12.21
N LEU A 92 -7.29 9.10 -12.10
CA LEU A 92 -8.27 9.10 -13.17
C LEU A 92 -8.79 10.52 -13.49
N LEU A 93 -8.94 11.36 -12.47
CA LEU A 93 -9.30 12.78 -12.66
C LEU A 93 -8.26 13.53 -13.49
N LEU A 94 -6.97 13.29 -13.24
CA LEU A 94 -5.87 13.91 -13.98
C LEU A 94 -5.78 13.42 -15.44
N LEU A 95 -6.21 12.18 -15.70
CA LEU A 95 -6.30 11.63 -17.05
C LEU A 95 -7.56 12.07 -17.82
N GLY A 96 -8.50 12.75 -17.16
CA GLY A 96 -9.78 13.11 -17.74
C GLY A 96 -10.72 11.92 -17.94
N GLU A 97 -10.47 10.81 -17.22
CA GLU A 97 -11.28 9.59 -17.27
C GLU A 97 -12.30 9.51 -16.12
N GLN A 98 -12.34 10.53 -15.26
CA GLN A 98 -13.22 10.60 -14.09
C GLN A 98 -14.16 11.81 -14.15
N ASP A 99 -15.40 11.55 -14.55
CA ASP A 99 -16.45 12.58 -14.61
C ASP A 99 -17.36 12.58 -13.37
N THR A 100 -17.34 11.51 -12.58
CA THR A 100 -18.18 11.39 -11.38
C THR A 100 -17.49 11.98 -10.15
N SER A 101 -18.27 12.56 -9.24
CA SER A 101 -17.77 13.06 -7.96
C SER A 101 -17.09 11.93 -7.15
N PHE A 102 -16.24 12.29 -6.18
CA PHE A 102 -15.59 11.30 -5.31
C PHE A 102 -16.58 10.32 -4.64
N TRP A 103 -17.79 10.79 -4.30
CA TRP A 103 -18.83 9.92 -3.76
C TRP A 103 -19.35 8.91 -4.81
N GLY A 104 -19.54 9.36 -6.05
CA GLY A 104 -19.88 8.50 -7.18
C GLY A 104 -18.82 7.42 -7.42
N TRP A 105 -17.55 7.82 -7.48
CA TRP A 105 -16.41 6.91 -7.56
C TRP A 105 -16.45 5.83 -6.48
N LEU A 106 -16.66 6.23 -5.22
CA LEU A 106 -16.69 5.30 -4.09
C LEU A 106 -17.77 4.23 -4.28
N THR A 107 -18.95 4.61 -4.74
CA THR A 107 -20.09 3.71 -4.95
C THR A 107 -19.97 2.84 -6.20
N GLU A 108 -19.30 3.32 -7.24
CA GLU A 108 -19.19 2.64 -8.54
C GLU A 108 -18.08 1.58 -8.57
N GLY A 109 -16.96 1.83 -7.88
CA GLY A 109 -15.84 0.89 -7.88
C GLY A 109 -14.79 1.13 -6.79
N GLY A 110 -14.71 2.34 -6.25
CA GLY A 110 -13.74 2.71 -5.21
C GLY A 110 -13.88 1.87 -3.93
N LEU A 111 -15.10 1.51 -3.53
CA LEU A 111 -15.32 0.65 -2.36
C LEU A 111 -14.62 -0.71 -2.52
N SER A 112 -14.83 -1.38 -3.66
CA SER A 112 -14.23 -2.68 -3.96
C SER A 112 -12.71 -2.60 -3.99
N LEU A 113 -12.17 -1.60 -4.70
CA LEU A 113 -10.73 -1.36 -4.79
C LEU A 113 -10.11 -1.07 -3.41
N GLY A 114 -10.77 -0.21 -2.63
CA GLY A 114 -10.36 0.13 -1.27
C GLY A 114 -10.33 -1.09 -0.35
N LEU A 115 -11.36 -1.94 -0.38
CA LEU A 115 -11.44 -3.14 0.45
C LEU A 115 -10.37 -4.16 0.07
N ILE A 116 -10.15 -4.41 -1.23
CA ILE A 116 -9.09 -5.32 -1.70
C ILE A 116 -7.72 -4.82 -1.25
N SER A 117 -7.47 -3.52 -1.41
CA SER A 117 -6.24 -2.88 -0.95
C SER A 117 -6.06 -3.04 0.57
N THR A 118 -7.10 -2.76 1.36
CA THR A 118 -7.09 -2.98 2.81
C THR A 118 -6.78 -4.42 3.17
N CYS A 119 -7.43 -5.40 2.54
CA CYS A 119 -7.14 -6.81 2.80
C CYS A 119 -5.67 -7.13 2.52
N GLY A 120 -5.17 -6.77 1.33
CA GLY A 120 -3.77 -7.01 0.95
C GLY A 120 -2.78 -6.37 1.93
N MET A 121 -3.01 -5.12 2.30
CA MET A 121 -2.14 -4.37 3.20
C MET A 121 -2.17 -4.89 4.63
N VAL A 122 -3.33 -5.29 5.14
CA VAL A 122 -3.48 -5.90 6.48
C VAL A 122 -2.77 -7.24 6.52
N PHE A 123 -2.97 -8.11 5.53
CA PHE A 123 -2.27 -9.39 5.44
C PHE A 123 -0.76 -9.15 5.43
N TYR A 124 -0.28 -8.28 4.54
CA TYR A 124 1.13 -7.93 4.47
C TYR A 124 1.68 -7.40 5.80
N ALA A 125 0.96 -6.46 6.44
CA ALA A 125 1.38 -5.87 7.70
C ALA A 125 1.48 -6.91 8.82
N LEU A 126 0.51 -7.82 8.93
CA LEU A 126 0.51 -8.88 9.94
C LEU A 126 1.66 -9.87 9.75
N PHE A 127 2.01 -10.20 8.50
CA PHE A 127 3.09 -11.15 8.23
C PHE A 127 4.48 -10.53 8.34
N VAL A 128 4.65 -9.24 8.03
CA VAL A 128 5.98 -8.63 7.91
C VAL A 128 6.32 -7.69 9.08
N MET A 129 5.38 -6.89 9.57
CA MET A 129 5.69 -5.93 10.65
C MET A 129 6.19 -6.60 11.93
N PRO A 130 5.62 -7.71 12.44
CA PRO A 130 6.09 -8.33 13.68
C PRO A 130 7.57 -8.77 13.65
N TRP A 131 8.11 -9.03 12.46
CA TRP A 131 9.52 -9.39 12.27
C TRP A 131 10.46 -8.17 12.20
N LEU A 132 9.93 -7.01 11.84
CA LEU A 132 10.68 -5.77 11.70
C LEU A 132 10.57 -4.87 12.94
N LEU A 133 9.50 -4.99 13.72
CA LEU A 133 9.27 -4.22 14.95
C LEU A 133 10.06 -4.76 16.14
N PRO A 134 10.41 -3.90 17.10
CA PRO A 134 11.08 -4.32 18.32
C PRO A 134 10.17 -5.16 19.22
N LYS A 135 10.79 -6.02 20.04
CA LYS A 135 10.08 -6.89 21.00
C LYS A 135 9.55 -6.13 22.20
N THR A 136 10.30 -5.11 22.63
CA THR A 136 10.00 -4.28 23.79
C THR A 136 9.95 -2.81 23.38
N ARG A 137 9.25 -2.00 24.16
CA ARG A 137 9.17 -0.57 23.92
C ARG A 137 10.48 0.08 24.36
N GLU A 138 11.22 0.63 23.41
CA GLU A 138 12.39 1.51 23.65
C GLU A 138 11.98 2.97 23.84
#